data_AF-A0A2N6NAG5-F1
#
_entry.id   AF-A0A2N6NAG5-F1
#
_cell.length_a   1.000
_cell.length_b   1.000
_cell.length_c   1.000
_cell.angle_alpha   90.00
_cell.angle_beta   90.00
_cell.angle_gamma   90.00
#
_symmetry.space_group_name_H-M   'P 1'
#
loop_
_entity.id
_entity.type
_entity.pdbx_description
1 polymer ?
#
loop_
_entity_poly.entity_id
_entity_poly.type
_entity_poly.pdbx_seq_one_letter_code
_entity_poly.pdbx_strand_id
1 'polypeptide(L)'
;MSINQRTETKAISVFPVKDLLAVIPPVLHPSLRVSPYYTASSDSLTFQAQTHRSRTANADENREKLVSVIKQLYNEAVPAETSSDKHAKYKEVTKRFHDSRLKDKKIKGSKKQSRRGGDM
;
A
#
# COMPACT_ATOMS: atom_id res chain seq x y z
N MET A 1 -28.90 -37.52 -16.04
CA MET A 1 -28.97 -36.05 -16.09
C MET A 1 -29.35 -35.55 -14.70
N SER A 2 -28.39 -35.07 -13.90
CA SER A 2 -28.69 -34.49 -12.59
C SER A 2 -29.10 -33.03 -12.78
N ILE A 3 -30.36 -32.73 -12.46
CA ILE A 3 -30.93 -31.39 -12.50
C ILE A 3 -30.32 -30.62 -11.33
N ASN A 4 -29.34 -29.75 -11.61
CA ASN A 4 -28.74 -28.86 -10.63
C ASN A 4 -29.75 -27.75 -10.30
N GLN A 5 -30.62 -28.00 -9.32
CA GLN A 5 -31.52 -26.98 -8.79
C GLN A 5 -30.66 -25.90 -8.13
N ARG A 6 -30.57 -24.73 -8.79
CA ARG A 6 -29.82 -23.55 -8.33
C ARG A 6 -30.45 -23.04 -7.03
N THR A 7 -30.01 -23.57 -5.90
CA THR A 7 -30.23 -22.93 -4.61
C THR A 7 -29.60 -21.54 -4.68
N GLU A 8 -30.35 -20.48 -4.37
CA GLU A 8 -29.87 -19.09 -4.37
C GLU A 8 -28.87 -18.89 -3.22
N THR A 9 -27.65 -19.38 -3.42
CA THR A 9 -26.60 -19.38 -2.39
C THR A 9 -25.73 -18.15 -2.47
N LYS A 10 -25.70 -17.45 -3.62
CA LYS A 10 -24.89 -16.26 -3.81
C LYS A 10 -25.29 -15.18 -2.80
N ALA A 11 -24.34 -14.78 -1.96
CA ALA A 11 -24.48 -13.64 -1.08
C ALA A 11 -23.66 -12.48 -1.64
N ILE A 12 -24.33 -11.33 -1.85
CA ILE A 12 -23.70 -10.07 -2.18
C ILE A 12 -23.83 -9.18 -0.96
N SER A 13 -22.69 -8.75 -0.42
CA SER A 13 -22.64 -7.83 0.72
C SER A 13 -22.09 -6.50 0.24
N VAL A 14 -22.85 -5.43 0.46
CA VAL A 14 -22.48 -4.06 0.12
C VAL A 14 -22.26 -3.29 1.41
N PHE A 15 -21.08 -2.71 1.56
CA PHE A 15 -20.70 -1.92 2.73
C PHE A 15 -20.48 -0.45 2.30
N PRO A 16 -21.36 0.48 2.67
CA PRO A 16 -21.19 1.89 2.36
C PRO A 16 -19.89 2.43 2.95
N VAL A 17 -19.12 3.19 2.17
CA VAL A 17 -17.86 3.78 2.65
C VAL A 17 -18.14 4.69 3.83
N LYS A 18 -19.22 5.48 3.81
CA LYS A 18 -19.61 6.39 4.92
C LYS A 18 -19.68 5.69 6.28
N ASP A 19 -20.29 4.50 6.33
CA ASP A 19 -20.43 3.72 7.57
C ASP A 19 -19.09 3.16 8.03
N LEU A 20 -18.25 2.76 7.07
CA LEU A 20 -16.89 2.29 7.34
C LEU A 20 -15.99 3.43 7.86
N LEU A 21 -16.10 4.63 7.29
CA LEU A 21 -15.33 5.81 7.73
C LEU A 21 -15.64 6.21 9.18
N ALA A 22 -16.84 5.91 9.68
CA ALA A 22 -17.24 6.19 11.06
C ALA A 22 -16.54 5.28 12.10
N VAL A 23 -16.09 4.09 11.68
CA VAL A 23 -15.48 3.08 12.56
C VAL A 23 -13.97 2.94 12.30
N ILE A 24 -13.51 3.27 11.09
CA ILE A 24 -12.13 3.06 10.64
C ILE A 24 -11.29 4.33 10.88
N PRO A 25 -10.03 4.20 11.33
CA PRO A 25 -9.12 5.34 11.50
C PRO A 25 -8.96 6.21 10.23
N PRO A 26 -8.85 7.55 10.36
CA PRO A 26 -8.71 8.48 9.24
C PRO A 26 -7.56 8.16 8.27
N VAL A 27 -6.50 7.55 8.77
CA VAL A 27 -5.32 7.17 7.96
C VAL A 27 -5.63 6.16 6.86
N LEU A 28 -6.71 5.38 7.01
CA LEU A 28 -7.12 4.37 6.02
C LEU A 28 -8.23 4.87 5.08
N HIS A 29 -8.79 6.05 5.35
CA HIS A 29 -9.89 6.61 4.55
C HIS A 29 -9.53 6.73 3.05
N PRO A 30 -8.32 7.18 2.66
CA PRO A 30 -7.92 7.21 1.25
C PRO A 30 -7.81 5.80 0.65
N SER A 31 -7.26 4.86 1.43
CA SER A 31 -6.97 3.49 0.97
C SER A 31 -8.23 2.68 0.64
N LEU A 32 -9.36 2.95 1.32
CA LEU A 32 -10.64 2.30 1.04
C LEU A 32 -11.14 2.59 -0.38
N ARG A 33 -10.92 3.80 -0.90
CA ARG A 33 -11.35 4.22 -2.24
C ARG A 33 -10.42 3.75 -3.36
N VAL A 34 -9.22 3.32 -3.01
CA VAL A 34 -8.23 2.76 -3.94
C VAL A 34 -8.35 1.22 -4.02
N SER A 35 -9.07 0.61 -3.08
CA SER A 35 -9.28 -0.84 -3.02
C SER A 35 -9.96 -1.38 -4.29
N PRO A 36 -9.59 -2.57 -4.79
CA PRO A 36 -10.23 -3.20 -5.96
C PRO A 36 -11.71 -3.56 -5.75
N TYR A 37 -12.17 -3.59 -4.50
CA TYR A 37 -13.56 -3.89 -4.15
C TYR A 37 -14.44 -2.63 -4.12
N TYR A 38 -13.85 -1.45 -4.33
CA TYR A 38 -14.56 -0.18 -4.30
C TYR A 38 -15.44 0.00 -5.54
N THR A 39 -16.69 0.38 -5.31
CA THR A 39 -17.69 0.66 -6.34
C THR A 39 -17.97 2.17 -6.35
N ALA A 40 -17.49 2.87 -7.37
CA ALA A 40 -17.59 4.33 -7.46
C ALA A 40 -19.04 4.85 -7.59
N SER A 41 -19.94 4.08 -8.21
CA SER A 41 -21.33 4.49 -8.43
C SER A 41 -22.14 4.61 -7.14
N SER A 42 -21.81 3.82 -6.13
CA SER A 42 -22.54 3.74 -4.85
C SER A 42 -21.69 4.13 -3.63
N ASP A 43 -20.44 4.57 -3.84
CA ASP A 43 -19.45 4.86 -2.79
C ASP A 43 -19.43 3.74 -1.72
N SER A 44 -19.23 2.50 -2.17
CA SER A 44 -19.35 1.31 -1.33
C SER A 44 -18.34 0.22 -1.70
N LEU A 45 -17.98 -0.62 -0.72
CA LEU A 45 -17.21 -1.84 -0.94
C LEU A 45 -18.16 -3.02 -1.16
N THR A 46 -18.01 -3.71 -2.30
CA THR A 46 -18.90 -4.81 -2.68
C THR A 46 -18.15 -6.13 -2.66
N PHE A 47 -18.66 -7.09 -1.88
CA PHE A 47 -18.12 -8.45 -1.79
C PHE A 47 -19.14 -9.47 -2.24
N GLN A 48 -18.66 -10.54 -2.87
CA GLN A 48 -19.51 -11.63 -3.36
C GLN A 48 -18.90 -12.97 -2.95
N ALA A 49 -19.75 -13.88 -2.45
CA ALA A 49 -19.38 -15.24 -2.10
C ALA A 49 -20.50 -16.21 -2.53
N GLN A 50 -20.07 -17.39 -3.01
CA GLN A 50 -20.95 -18.49 -3.47
C GLN A 50 -20.35 -19.86 -3.15
N THR A 51 -19.46 -19.91 -2.17
CA THR A 51 -18.66 -21.06 -1.74
C THR A 51 -19.53 -22.11 -1.03
N HIS A 52 -20.45 -21.68 -0.17
CA HIS A 52 -21.30 -22.55 0.61
C HIS A 52 -22.71 -22.69 0.04
N ARG A 53 -23.38 -23.80 0.39
CA ARG A 53 -24.81 -24.02 0.12
C ARG A 53 -25.74 -23.22 1.02
N SER A 54 -25.20 -22.47 1.99
CA SER A 54 -25.96 -21.59 2.87
C SER A 54 -25.63 -20.13 2.58
N ARG A 55 -26.67 -19.31 2.39
CA ARG A 55 -26.54 -17.87 2.16
C ARG A 55 -25.92 -17.15 3.38
N THR A 56 -26.21 -17.59 4.60
CA THR A 56 -25.63 -17.01 5.82
C THR A 56 -24.12 -17.25 5.89
N ALA A 57 -23.66 -18.48 5.63
CA ALA A 57 -22.23 -18.78 5.59
C ALA A 57 -21.49 -17.93 4.55
N ASN A 58 -22.09 -17.70 3.38
CA ASN A 58 -21.51 -16.82 2.36
C ASN A 58 -21.51 -15.33 2.78
N ALA A 59 -22.49 -14.88 3.57
CA ALA A 59 -22.51 -13.53 4.10
C ALA A 59 -21.42 -13.31 5.18
N ASP A 60 -21.16 -14.33 6.01
CA ASP A 60 -20.08 -14.31 6.99
C ASP A 60 -18.71 -14.32 6.32
N GLU A 61 -18.52 -15.12 5.27
CA GLU A 61 -17.29 -15.08 4.46
C GLU A 61 -17.05 -13.69 3.84
N ASN A 62 -18.10 -13.02 3.37
CA ASN A 62 -17.97 -11.64 2.88
C ASN A 62 -17.52 -10.66 3.99
N ARG A 63 -17.96 -10.86 5.24
CA ARG A 63 -17.50 -10.05 6.39
C ARG A 63 -16.04 -10.34 6.71
N GLU A 64 -15.62 -11.60 6.67
CA GLU A 64 -14.22 -11.98 6.88
C GLU A 64 -13.31 -11.39 5.79
N LYS A 65 -13.75 -11.41 4.52
CA LYS A 65 -13.06 -10.76 3.41
C LYS A 65 -12.89 -9.26 3.63
N LEU A 66 -13.95 -8.57 4.07
CA LEU A 66 -13.88 -7.15 4.41
C LEU A 66 -12.81 -6.90 5.48
N VAL A 67 -12.82 -7.67 6.57
CA VAL A 67 -11.84 -7.52 7.66
C VAL A 67 -10.41 -7.80 7.18
N SER A 68 -10.21 -8.83 6.35
CA SER A 68 -8.92 -9.16 5.76
C SER A 68 -8.37 -8.00 4.91
N VAL A 69 -9.21 -7.44 4.03
CA VAL A 69 -8.83 -6.29 3.19
C VAL A 69 -8.48 -5.08 4.06
N ILE A 70 -9.27 -4.77 5.08
CA ILE A 70 -8.97 -3.65 6.00
C ILE A 70 -7.63 -3.87 6.71
N LYS A 71 -7.35 -5.10 7.18
CA LYS A 71 -6.05 -5.43 7.81
C LYS A 71 -4.88 -5.28 6.84
N GLN A 72 -5.05 -5.71 5.58
CA GLN A 72 -4.02 -5.53 4.56
C GLN A 72 -3.77 -4.05 4.28
N LEU A 73 -4.82 -3.27 4.06
CA LEU A 73 -4.71 -1.82 3.87
C LEU A 73 -4.06 -1.13 5.08
N TYR A 74 -4.34 -1.60 6.29
CA TYR A 74 -3.67 -1.11 7.50
C TYR A 74 -2.17 -1.40 7.48
N ASN A 75 -1.76 -2.62 7.15
CA ASN A 75 -0.34 -2.98 7.07
C ASN A 75 0.40 -2.23 5.96
N GLU A 76 -0.28 -1.89 4.87
CA GLU A 76 0.30 -1.10 3.77
C GLU A 76 0.38 0.40 4.12
N ALA A 77 -0.67 0.96 4.72
CA ALA A 77 -0.76 2.38 5.06
C ALA A 77 0.04 2.74 6.31
N VAL A 78 0.11 1.84 7.29
CA VAL A 78 0.90 2.00 8.51
C VAL A 78 2.23 1.27 8.31
N PRO A 79 3.34 2.00 8.10
CA PRO A 79 4.64 1.37 7.96
C PRO A 79 5.07 0.75 9.30
N ALA A 80 4.78 -0.53 9.50
CA ALA A 80 5.41 -1.33 10.53
C ALA A 80 6.82 -1.74 10.05
N GLU A 81 7.83 -1.40 10.86
CA GLU A 81 9.27 -1.66 10.73
C GLU A 81 9.87 -1.69 9.31
N THR A 82 10.63 -0.63 9.01
CA THR A 82 11.60 -0.47 7.93
C THR A 82 11.97 -1.78 7.20
N SER A 83 11.26 -2.07 6.10
CA SER A 83 11.62 -3.17 5.22
C SER A 83 13.03 -2.96 4.63
N SER A 84 13.74 -4.08 4.43
CA SER A 84 15.15 -4.15 4.01
C SER A 84 15.52 -3.32 2.77
N ASP A 85 14.54 -2.99 1.92
CA ASP A 85 14.71 -2.12 0.74
C ASP A 85 15.13 -0.69 1.07
N LYS A 86 14.73 -0.16 2.24
CA LYS A 86 15.16 1.19 2.65
C LYS A 86 16.63 1.22 3.03
N HIS A 87 17.19 0.14 3.59
CA HIS A 87 18.61 0.07 3.94
C HIS A 87 19.51 0.15 2.69
N ALA A 88 19.11 -0.48 1.59
CA ALA A 88 19.86 -0.41 0.33
C ALA A 88 19.90 1.02 -0.22
N LYS A 89 18.76 1.71 -0.25
CA LYS A 89 18.69 3.12 -0.68
C LYS A 89 19.51 4.05 0.24
N TYR A 90 19.47 3.88 1.56
CA TYR A 90 20.27 4.69 2.48
C TYR A 90 21.79 4.50 2.30
N LYS A 91 22.24 3.26 2.04
CA LYS A 91 23.66 2.98 1.73
C LYS A 91 24.08 3.68 0.44
N GLU A 92 23.24 3.64 -0.59
CA GLU A 92 23.53 4.30 -1.86
C GLU A 92 23.58 5.83 -1.73
N VAL A 93 22.63 6.44 -1.00
CA VAL A 93 22.60 7.89 -0.75
C VAL A 93 23.86 8.34 0.01
N THR A 94 24.24 7.60 1.05
CA THR A 94 25.46 7.90 1.84
C THR A 94 26.72 7.80 0.99
N LYS A 95 26.82 6.77 0.15
CA LYS A 95 27.95 6.59 -0.78
C LYS A 95 28.03 7.74 -1.80
N ARG A 96 26.91 8.09 -2.44
CA ARG A 96 26.83 9.20 -3.40
C ARG A 96 27.22 10.54 -2.77
N PHE A 97 26.82 10.79 -1.52
CA PHE A 97 27.22 11.99 -0.78
C PHE A 97 28.73 12.02 -0.50
N HIS A 98 29.32 10.90 -0.08
CA HIS A 98 30.76 10.82 0.17
C HIS A 98 31.58 11.01 -1.12
N ASP A 99 31.18 10.37 -2.21
CA ASP A 99 31.86 10.47 -3.51
C ASP A 99 31.80 11.90 -4.07
N SER A 100 30.64 12.56 -3.94
CA SER A 100 30.49 13.97 -4.34
C SER A 100 31.38 14.89 -3.51
N ARG A 101 31.43 14.69 -2.18
CA ARG A 101 32.31 15.44 -1.28
C ARG A 101 33.79 15.27 -1.64
N LEU A 102 34.22 14.05 -1.95
CA LEU A 102 35.61 13.77 -2.35
C LEU A 102 35.96 14.45 -3.67
N LYS A 103 35.07 14.40 -4.67
CA LYS A 103 35.24 15.11 -5.95
C LYS A 103 35.35 16.60 -5.73
N ASP A 104 34.46 17.19 -4.94
CA ASP A 104 34.49 18.62 -4.64
C ASP A 104 35.76 19.04 -3.90
N LYS A 105 36.22 18.23 -2.93
CA LYS A 105 37.48 18.47 -2.23
C LYS A 105 38.66 18.44 -3.20
N LYS A 106 38.70 17.48 -4.13
CA LYS A 106 39.75 17.36 -5.14
C LYS A 106 39.74 18.55 -6.11
N ILE A 107 38.58 18.92 -6.64
CA ILE A 107 38.42 20.07 -7.55
C ILE A 107 38.85 21.37 -6.85
N LYS A 108 38.38 21.60 -5.62
CA LYS A 108 38.77 22.78 -4.83
C LYS A 108 40.27 22.78 -4.51
N GLY A 109 40.86 21.61 -4.24
CA GLY A 109 42.30 21.45 -4.03
C GLY A 109 43.12 21.79 -5.26
N SER A 110 42.80 21.18 -6.41
CA SER A 110 43.47 21.45 -7.69
C SER A 110 43.35 22.93 -8.11
N LYS A 111 42.18 23.55 -7.90
CA LYS A 111 41.97 24.99 -8.15
C LYS A 111 42.85 25.86 -7.26
N LYS A 112 43.06 25.50 -5.99
CA LYS A 112 43.96 26.21 -5.08
C LYS A 112 45.44 26.02 -5.44
N GLN A 113 45.83 24.83 -5.88
CA GLN A 113 47.20 24.52 -6.28
C GLN A 113 47.59 25.25 -7.57
N SER A 114 46.71 25.25 -8.58
CA SER A 114 46.93 25.99 -9.83
C SER A 114 47.14 27.49 -9.61
N ARG A 115 46.47 28.08 -8.61
CA ARG A 115 46.67 29.50 -8.23
C ARG A 115 48.03 29.79 -7.60
N ARG A 116 48.70 28.79 -7.01
CA ARG A 116 50.01 28.93 -6.35
C ARG A 116 51.18 28.65 -7.29
N GLY A 117 50.95 27.97 -8.42
CA GLY A 117 51.98 27.67 -9.41
C GLY A 117 52.28 28.78 -10.42
N GLY A 118 51.61 29.94 -10.30
CA GLY A 118 51.86 31.12 -11.12
C GLY A 118 52.65 32.23 -10.40
N ASP A 119 53.25 31.91 -9.25
CA ASP A 119 54.09 32.81 -8.45
C ASP A 119 55.54 32.34 -8.52
N MET A 120 56.12 32.43 -9.74
CA MET A 120 57.56 32.40 -10.08
C MET A 120 57.74 33.28 -11.31
#